data_AF-A0A2A9KKW4-F1
#
_entry.id   AF-A0A2A9KKW4-F1
#
_cell.length_a   1.000
_cell.length_b   1.000
_cell.length_c   1.000
_cell.angle_alpha   90.00
_cell.angle_beta   90.00
_cell.angle_gamma   90.00
#
_symmetry.space_group_name_H-M   'P 1'
#
loop_
_entity.id
_entity.type
_entity.pdbx_description
1 polymer ?
#
loop_
_entity_poly.entity_id
_entity_poly.type
_entity_poly.pdbx_seq_one_letter_code
_entity_poly.pdbx_strand_id
1 'polypeptide(L)'
;MKNKSKTKLDTIVDTYEELAAEYRALGDQKLIDLFDSFIPFIQTAKANPQVKRSAIVAGCEQGLRETPLLLTNFKLSEDIQGVALKIFYRVVEIHMPVFFEKERQKREMIVRRGKIKGESEWHLLRNRVDEIEGDAAHEVELLALYKMLDDYESAAYE
;
A
#
# COMPACT_ATOMS: atom_id res chain seq x y z
N MET A 1 20.00 24.00 -19.60
CA MET A 1 19.93 23.17 -18.37
C MET A 1 19.48 21.78 -18.78
N LYS A 2 20.25 20.73 -18.51
CA LYS A 2 19.81 19.35 -18.80
C LYS A 2 18.66 19.03 -17.83
N ASN A 3 17.47 18.74 -18.34
CA ASN A 3 16.40 18.15 -17.53
C ASN A 3 16.96 16.86 -16.94
N LYS A 4 17.26 16.87 -15.63
CA LYS A 4 17.74 15.68 -14.94
C LYS A 4 16.56 14.73 -14.93
N SER A 5 16.67 13.61 -15.64
CA SER A 5 15.64 12.56 -15.58
C SER A 5 15.38 12.22 -14.12
N LYS A 6 14.11 12.29 -13.71
CA LYS A 6 13.67 11.93 -12.35
C LYS A 6 14.23 10.53 -12.02
N THR A 7 14.99 10.41 -10.94
CA THR A 7 15.56 9.11 -10.56
C THR A 7 14.52 8.31 -9.79
N LYS A 8 14.67 6.98 -9.72
CA LYS A 8 13.80 6.12 -8.90
C LYS A 8 13.71 6.57 -7.44
N LEU A 9 14.81 7.07 -6.89
CA LEU A 9 14.83 7.61 -5.54
C LEU A 9 14.04 8.92 -5.42
N ASP A 10 14.06 9.78 -6.44
CA ASP A 10 13.26 11.00 -6.44
C ASP A 10 11.76 10.64 -6.52
N THR A 11 11.38 9.67 -7.36
CA THR A 11 10.01 9.14 -7.38
C THR A 11 9.56 8.60 -6.02
N ILE A 12 10.40 7.82 -5.34
CA ILE A 12 10.08 7.30 -4.00
C ILE A 12 9.87 8.44 -3.01
N VAL A 13 10.75 9.45 -3.01
CA VAL A 13 10.63 10.60 -2.11
C VAL A 13 9.30 11.32 -2.35
N ASP A 14 8.96 11.59 -3.61
CA ASP A 14 7.70 12.25 -3.97
C ASP A 14 6.48 11.40 -3.53
N THR A 15 6.52 10.07 -3.65
CA THR A 15 5.48 9.18 -3.13
C THR A 15 5.28 9.37 -1.62
N TYR A 16 6.36 9.35 -0.84
CA TYR A 16 6.27 9.51 0.62
C TYR A 16 5.82 10.93 1.01
N GLU A 17 6.25 11.96 0.28
CA GLU A 17 5.85 13.34 0.54
C GLU A 17 4.35 13.56 0.27
N GLU A 18 3.82 12.99 -0.83
CA GLU A 18 2.40 13.05 -1.14
C GLU A 18 1.56 12.24 -0.15
N LEU A 19 2.01 11.04 0.25
CA LEU A 19 1.36 10.27 1.32
C LEU A 19 1.27 11.08 2.62
N ALA A 20 2.37 11.70 3.05
CA ALA A 20 2.39 12.53 4.25
C ALA A 20 1.43 13.73 4.12
N ALA A 21 1.36 14.38 2.96
CA ALA A 21 0.45 15.49 2.71
C ALA A 21 -1.03 15.06 2.79
N GLU A 22 -1.38 13.96 2.14
CA GLU A 22 -2.76 13.41 2.14
C GLU A 22 -3.18 12.94 3.54
N TYR A 23 -2.28 12.29 4.29
CA TYR A 23 -2.59 11.88 5.66
C TYR A 23 -2.69 13.05 6.65
N ARG A 24 -1.93 14.14 6.45
CA ARG A 24 -2.18 15.39 7.18
C ARG A 24 -3.56 15.95 6.91
N ALA A 25 -4.03 15.87 5.67
CA ALA A 25 -5.38 16.33 5.31
C ALA A 25 -6.48 15.46 5.95
N LEU A 26 -6.24 14.17 6.23
CA LEU A 26 -7.15 13.33 7.00
C LEU A 26 -7.26 13.74 8.47
N GLY A 27 -6.23 14.37 9.04
CA GLY A 27 -6.25 14.88 10.41
C GLY A 27 -6.09 13.83 11.51
N ASP A 28 -5.80 12.56 11.17
CA ASP A 28 -5.49 11.55 12.18
C ASP A 28 -4.04 11.69 12.66
N GLN A 29 -3.86 11.98 13.96
CA GLN A 29 -2.54 12.27 14.51
C GLN A 29 -1.57 11.08 14.40
N LYS A 30 -2.06 9.84 14.48
CA LYS A 30 -1.17 8.67 14.41
C LYS A 30 -0.61 8.52 12.99
N LEU A 31 -1.45 8.73 11.97
CA LEU A 31 -1.01 8.70 10.56
C LEU A 31 -0.02 9.82 10.27
N ILE A 32 -0.29 11.02 10.80
CA ILE A 32 0.62 12.17 10.69
C ILE A 32 1.97 11.84 11.30
N ASP A 33 2.00 11.40 12.57
CA ASP A 33 3.23 11.09 13.28
C ASP A 33 4.06 10.01 12.56
N LEU A 34 3.37 8.98 12.04
CA LEU A 34 4.00 7.90 11.31
C LEU A 34 4.66 8.40 10.02
N PHE A 35 3.90 9.06 9.15
CA PHE A 35 4.39 9.44 7.82
C PHE A 35 5.32 10.65 7.82
N ASP A 36 5.14 11.56 8.78
CA ASP A 36 6.06 12.68 8.97
C ASP A 36 7.43 12.23 9.47
N SER A 37 7.51 11.08 10.16
CA SER A 37 8.80 10.51 10.59
C SER A 37 9.65 9.97 9.44
N PHE A 38 9.03 9.53 8.33
CA PHE A 38 9.76 8.93 7.21
C PHE A 38 10.53 9.96 6.38
N ILE A 39 10.00 11.17 6.21
CA ILE A 39 10.64 12.19 5.36
C ILE A 39 12.03 12.58 5.91
N PRO A 40 12.20 12.98 7.19
CA PRO A 40 13.50 13.28 7.75
C PRO A 40 14.46 12.09 7.70
N PHE A 41 13.95 10.88 7.91
CA PHE A 41 14.74 9.64 7.82
C PHE A 41 15.33 9.47 6.40
N ILE A 42 14.50 9.58 5.37
CA ILE A 42 14.93 9.45 3.97
C ILE A 42 15.92 10.56 3.60
N GLN A 43 15.68 11.80 4.02
CA GLN A 43 16.60 12.92 3.72
C GLN A 43 17.95 12.75 4.43
N THR A 44 17.95 12.29 5.68
CA THR A 44 19.18 11.98 6.43
C THR A 44 19.98 10.87 5.75
N ALA A 45 19.30 9.79 5.32
CA ALA A 45 19.94 8.70 4.58
C ALA A 45 20.52 9.18 3.25
N LYS A 46 19.81 10.07 2.52
CA LYS A 46 20.28 10.66 1.26
C LYS A 46 21.51 11.54 1.44
N ALA A 47 21.62 12.26 2.55
CA ALA A 47 22.75 13.12 2.87
C ALA A 47 23.98 12.35 3.36
N ASN A 48 23.81 11.09 3.80
CA ASN A 48 24.90 10.27 4.30
C ASN A 48 25.69 9.61 3.14
N PRO A 49 26.97 9.98 2.91
CA PRO A 49 27.77 9.43 1.82
C PRO A 49 28.10 7.94 1.97
N GLN A 50 27.94 7.37 3.17
CA GLN A 50 28.16 5.94 3.43
C GLN A 50 26.97 5.08 3.01
N VAL A 51 25.78 5.68 2.84
CA VAL A 51 24.56 4.95 2.48
C VAL A 51 24.41 4.93 0.96
N LYS A 52 24.36 3.72 0.40
CA LYS A 52 24.13 3.55 -1.04
C LYS A 52 22.70 3.95 -1.41
N ARG A 53 22.53 4.75 -2.46
CA ARG A 53 21.19 5.12 -3.00
C ARG A 53 20.29 3.91 -3.22
N SER A 54 20.83 2.80 -3.71
CA SER A 54 20.08 1.56 -3.93
C SER A 54 19.56 0.93 -2.64
N ALA A 55 20.28 1.06 -1.53
CA ALA A 55 19.82 0.58 -0.22
C ALA A 55 18.66 1.44 0.31
N ILE A 56 18.71 2.76 0.09
CA ILE A 56 17.60 3.66 0.43
C ILE A 56 16.35 3.28 -0.35
N VAL A 57 16.49 3.12 -1.67
CA VAL A 57 15.41 2.68 -2.56
C VAL A 57 14.80 1.37 -2.06
N ALA A 58 15.63 0.36 -1.81
CA ALA A 58 15.14 -0.95 -1.36
C ALA A 58 14.39 -0.87 -0.01
N GLY A 59 14.92 -0.12 0.96
CA GLY A 59 14.27 0.07 2.26
C GLY A 59 12.93 0.82 2.16
N CYS A 60 12.86 1.85 1.31
CA CYS A 60 11.60 2.57 1.06
C CYS A 60 10.58 1.70 0.33
N GLU A 61 11.00 0.93 -0.68
CA GLU A 61 10.12 -0.02 -1.35
C GLU A 61 9.62 -1.13 -0.41
N GLN A 62 10.43 -1.54 0.56
CA GLN A 62 9.98 -2.44 1.61
C GLN A 62 8.95 -1.78 2.52
N GLY A 63 9.22 -0.56 3.00
CA GLY A 63 8.28 0.19 3.85
C GLY A 63 6.91 0.40 3.17
N LEU A 64 6.89 0.72 1.88
CA LEU A 64 5.65 0.81 1.12
C LEU A 64 4.92 -0.55 1.04
N ARG A 65 5.62 -1.68 0.88
CA ARG A 65 4.95 -3.01 0.86
C ARG A 65 4.35 -3.41 2.20
N GLU A 66 4.95 -2.96 3.30
CA GLU A 66 4.48 -3.26 4.65
C GLU A 66 3.37 -2.29 5.11
N THR A 67 3.23 -1.15 4.44
CA THR A 67 2.28 -0.09 4.82
C THR A 67 0.82 -0.55 4.87
N PRO A 68 0.26 -1.30 3.91
CA PRO A 68 -1.13 -1.76 4.00
C PRO A 68 -1.39 -2.57 5.27
N LEU A 69 -0.52 -3.54 5.57
CA LEU A 69 -0.63 -4.35 6.79
C LEU A 69 -0.48 -3.50 8.04
N LEU A 70 0.41 -2.50 8.03
CA LEU A 70 0.55 -1.56 9.13
C LEU A 70 -0.75 -0.80 9.35
N LEU A 71 -1.35 -0.22 8.30
CA LEU A 71 -2.61 0.53 8.35
C LEU A 71 -3.77 -0.34 8.86
N THR A 72 -3.85 -1.60 8.43
CA THR A 72 -4.84 -2.57 8.91
C THR A 72 -4.69 -2.83 10.42
N ASN A 73 -3.45 -2.87 10.92
CA ASN A 73 -3.16 -3.13 12.34
C ASN A 73 -3.08 -1.87 13.21
N PHE A 74 -3.17 -0.67 12.63
CA PHE A 74 -2.82 0.58 13.32
C PHE A 74 -3.87 1.09 14.33
N LYS A 75 -4.91 0.31 14.62
CA LYS A 75 -6.05 0.68 15.50
C LYS A 75 -6.58 2.09 15.16
N LEU A 76 -6.81 2.33 13.88
CA LEU A 76 -7.56 3.48 13.36
C LEU A 76 -9.05 3.18 13.48
N SER A 77 -9.91 4.20 13.45
CA SER A 77 -11.33 3.95 13.21
C SER A 77 -11.53 3.37 11.81
N GLU A 78 -12.54 2.52 11.62
CA GLU A 78 -12.82 1.86 10.33
C GLU A 78 -12.93 2.87 9.18
N ASP A 79 -13.65 3.98 9.40
CA ASP A 79 -13.80 5.07 8.42
C ASP A 79 -12.46 5.67 7.98
N ILE A 80 -11.51 5.84 8.90
CA ILE A 80 -10.20 6.43 8.62
C ILE A 80 -9.28 5.40 7.96
N GLN A 81 -9.35 4.15 8.41
CA GLN A 81 -8.54 3.06 7.86
C GLN A 81 -8.83 2.83 6.38
N GLY A 82 -10.11 2.73 6.01
CA GLY A 82 -10.51 2.52 4.61
C GLY A 82 -10.09 3.69 3.71
N VAL A 83 -10.26 4.92 4.17
CA VAL A 83 -9.82 6.11 3.43
C VAL A 83 -8.29 6.16 3.31
N ALA A 84 -7.56 5.82 4.37
CA ALA A 84 -6.10 5.80 4.35
C ALA A 84 -5.54 4.76 3.37
N LEU A 85 -6.13 3.55 3.32
CA LEU A 85 -5.73 2.51 2.36
C LEU A 85 -6.00 2.94 0.91
N LYS A 86 -7.13 3.60 0.64
CA LYS A 86 -7.42 4.15 -0.69
C LYS A 86 -6.43 5.23 -1.12
N ILE A 87 -6.12 6.16 -0.21
CA ILE A 87 -5.08 7.18 -0.43
C ILE A 87 -3.75 6.50 -0.74
N PHE A 88 -3.37 5.50 0.06
CA PHE A 88 -2.13 4.77 -0.10
C PHE A 88 -1.99 4.17 -1.51
N TYR A 89 -2.96 3.34 -1.93
CA TYR A 89 -2.90 2.68 -3.22
C TYR A 89 -2.90 3.68 -4.37
N ARG A 90 -3.75 4.72 -4.29
CA ARG A 90 -3.82 5.78 -5.30
C ARG A 90 -2.48 6.49 -5.46
N VAL A 91 -1.87 6.97 -4.38
CA VAL A 91 -0.62 7.74 -4.43
C VAL A 91 0.52 6.87 -4.95
N VAL A 92 0.63 5.62 -4.48
CA VAL A 92 1.66 4.70 -4.95
C VAL A 92 1.49 4.37 -6.44
N GLU A 93 0.26 4.17 -6.92
CA GLU A 93 0.00 3.91 -8.34
C GLU A 93 0.32 5.14 -9.23
N ILE A 94 0.03 6.36 -8.76
CA ILE A 94 0.35 7.61 -9.47
C ILE A 94 1.86 7.75 -9.69
N HIS A 95 2.66 7.53 -8.65
CA HIS A 95 4.12 7.72 -8.73
C HIS A 95 4.83 6.49 -9.28
N MET A 96 4.31 5.30 -9.02
CA MET A 96 4.97 4.02 -9.25
C MET A 96 3.99 2.96 -9.81
N PRO A 97 3.45 3.16 -11.03
CA PRO A 97 2.36 2.34 -11.58
C PRO A 97 2.67 0.84 -11.72
N VAL A 98 3.95 0.47 -11.81
CA VAL A 98 4.39 -0.93 -11.90
C VAL A 98 4.71 -1.55 -10.54
N PHE A 99 4.53 -0.82 -9.44
CA PHE A 99 5.00 -1.24 -8.12
C PHE A 99 4.28 -2.49 -7.61
N PHE A 100 2.96 -2.53 -7.79
CA PHE A 100 2.10 -3.65 -7.37
C PHE A 100 1.82 -4.66 -8.50
N GLU A 101 2.60 -4.63 -9.58
CA GLU A 101 2.32 -5.48 -10.75
C GLU A 101 2.40 -6.98 -10.40
N LYS A 102 3.37 -7.37 -9.57
CA LYS A 102 3.51 -8.76 -9.12
C LYS A 102 2.35 -9.18 -8.22
N GLU A 103 1.92 -8.26 -7.34
CA GLU A 103 0.80 -8.43 -6.43
C GLU A 103 -0.50 -8.56 -7.24
N ARG A 104 -0.72 -7.74 -8.27
CA ARG A 104 -1.85 -7.85 -9.21
C ARG A 104 -1.87 -9.20 -9.92
N GLN A 105 -0.75 -9.62 -10.50
CA GLN A 105 -0.65 -10.92 -11.16
C GLN A 105 -0.96 -12.07 -10.20
N LYS A 106 -0.46 -12.01 -8.96
CA LYS A 106 -0.78 -13.00 -7.93
C LYS A 106 -2.28 -13.01 -7.60
N ARG A 107 -2.91 -11.84 -7.44
CA ARG A 107 -4.36 -11.73 -7.21
C ARG A 107 -5.15 -12.38 -8.33
N GLU A 108 -4.83 -12.07 -9.58
CA GLU A 108 -5.49 -12.68 -10.74
C GLU A 108 -5.39 -14.21 -10.72
N MET A 109 -4.21 -14.77 -10.40
CA MET A 109 -4.05 -16.21 -10.28
C MET A 109 -4.90 -16.80 -9.14
N ILE A 110 -4.99 -16.12 -8.00
CA ILE A 110 -5.80 -16.56 -6.85
C ILE A 110 -7.29 -16.55 -7.23
N VAL A 111 -7.77 -15.46 -7.84
CA VAL A 111 -9.16 -15.31 -8.28
C VAL A 111 -9.51 -16.36 -9.34
N ARG A 112 -8.66 -16.55 -10.36
CA ARG A 112 -8.87 -17.60 -11.38
C ARG A 112 -8.93 -19.00 -10.78
N ARG A 113 -8.17 -19.23 -9.70
CA ARG A 113 -8.18 -20.50 -8.97
C ARG A 113 -9.41 -20.67 -8.09
N GLY A 114 -10.06 -19.57 -7.67
CA GLY A 114 -11.29 -19.58 -6.89
C GLY A 114 -11.14 -20.10 -5.45
N LYS A 115 -9.92 -20.20 -4.91
CA LYS A 115 -9.68 -20.65 -3.53
C LYS A 115 -8.44 -20.01 -2.92
N ILE A 116 -8.53 -19.54 -1.68
CA ILE A 116 -7.41 -19.05 -0.87
C ILE A 116 -6.72 -20.23 -0.18
N LYS A 117 -5.39 -20.29 -0.22
CA LYS A 117 -4.58 -21.41 0.35
C LYS A 117 -3.93 -21.07 1.69
N GLY A 118 -3.89 -19.80 2.07
CA GLY A 118 -3.29 -19.38 3.32
C GLY A 118 -3.37 -17.89 3.54
N GLU A 119 -2.91 -17.47 4.72
CA GLU A 119 -3.07 -16.12 5.25
C GLU A 119 -2.49 -15.04 4.33
N SER A 120 -1.34 -15.29 3.70
CA SER A 120 -0.72 -14.34 2.78
C SER A 120 -1.60 -14.04 1.55
N GLU A 121 -2.34 -15.03 1.04
CA GLU A 121 -3.26 -14.83 -0.07
C GLU A 121 -4.55 -14.15 0.40
N TRP A 122 -5.02 -14.46 1.62
CA TRP A 122 -6.13 -13.77 2.25
C TRP A 122 -5.85 -12.27 2.39
N HIS A 123 -4.70 -11.89 2.96
CA HIS A 123 -4.28 -10.49 3.09
C HIS A 123 -4.19 -9.80 1.73
N LEU A 124 -3.70 -10.51 0.71
CA LEU A 124 -3.59 -9.94 -0.64
C LEU A 124 -4.96 -9.63 -1.27
N LEU A 125 -5.98 -10.47 -1.02
CA LEU A 125 -7.34 -10.21 -1.49
C LEU A 125 -8.06 -9.17 -0.61
N ARG A 126 -7.90 -9.22 0.72
CA ARG A 126 -8.49 -8.22 1.64
C ARG A 126 -8.02 -6.81 1.30
N ASN A 127 -6.72 -6.64 1.05
CA ASN A 127 -6.15 -5.39 0.58
C ASN A 127 -6.81 -4.86 -0.70
N ARG A 128 -7.20 -5.74 -1.63
CA ARG A 128 -7.91 -5.35 -2.87
C ARG A 128 -9.35 -4.95 -2.59
N VAL A 129 -10.02 -5.61 -1.63
CA VAL A 129 -11.32 -5.16 -1.14
C VAL A 129 -11.19 -3.76 -0.57
N ASP A 130 -10.25 -3.52 0.35
CA ASP A 130 -10.05 -2.20 0.98
C ASP A 130 -9.78 -1.09 -0.07
N GLU A 131 -9.08 -1.43 -1.15
CA GLU A 131 -8.80 -0.53 -2.27
C GLU A 131 -10.07 -0.11 -3.03
N ILE A 132 -10.98 -1.05 -3.33
CA ILE A 132 -12.10 -0.82 -4.26
C ILE A 132 -13.47 -0.77 -3.57
N GLU A 133 -13.54 -1.02 -2.26
CA GLU A 133 -14.78 -1.03 -1.49
C GLU A 133 -15.49 0.32 -1.60
N GLY A 134 -16.79 0.31 -1.95
CA GLY A 134 -17.55 1.53 -2.20
C GLY A 134 -17.35 2.17 -3.57
N ASP A 135 -16.55 1.58 -4.47
CA ASP A 135 -16.51 1.94 -5.89
C ASP A 135 -17.50 1.09 -6.70
N ALA A 136 -18.54 1.75 -7.22
CA ALA A 136 -19.58 1.11 -8.03
C ALA A 136 -19.04 0.43 -9.30
N ALA A 137 -17.89 0.88 -9.82
CA ALA A 137 -17.26 0.25 -10.99
C ALA A 137 -16.77 -1.18 -10.72
N HIS A 138 -16.62 -1.55 -9.44
CA HIS A 138 -16.01 -2.80 -9.01
C HIS A 138 -16.97 -3.73 -8.26
N GLU A 139 -18.29 -3.49 -8.28
CA GLU A 139 -19.28 -4.30 -7.53
C GLU A 139 -19.17 -5.81 -7.79
N VAL A 140 -19.01 -6.21 -9.06
CA VAL A 140 -18.88 -7.63 -9.44
C VAL A 140 -17.59 -8.24 -8.89
N GLU A 141 -16.48 -7.49 -8.93
CA GLU A 141 -15.20 -7.92 -8.37
C GLU A 141 -15.30 -8.06 -6.85
N LEU A 142 -15.89 -7.06 -6.17
CA LEU A 142 -16.11 -7.07 -4.72
C LEU A 142 -16.90 -8.28 -4.26
N LEU A 143 -18.03 -8.59 -4.89
CA LEU A 143 -18.84 -9.77 -4.54
C LEU A 143 -18.05 -11.06 -4.64
N ALA A 144 -17.22 -11.22 -5.68
CA ALA A 144 -16.37 -12.39 -5.83
C ALA A 144 -15.29 -12.46 -4.75
N LEU A 145 -14.67 -11.32 -4.41
CA LEU A 145 -13.63 -11.24 -3.39
C LEU A 145 -14.18 -11.54 -2.00
N TYR A 146 -15.31 -10.95 -1.59
CA TYR A 146 -15.94 -11.24 -0.30
C TYR A 146 -16.26 -12.73 -0.16
N LYS A 147 -16.89 -13.32 -1.19
CA LYS A 147 -17.17 -14.76 -1.18
C LYS A 147 -15.92 -15.60 -0.94
N MET A 148 -14.81 -15.28 -1.60
CA MET A 148 -13.56 -16.02 -1.43
C MET A 148 -12.96 -15.86 -0.03
N LEU A 149 -13.08 -14.68 0.58
CA LEU A 149 -12.64 -14.40 1.95
C LEU A 149 -13.50 -15.17 2.95
N ASP A 150 -14.83 -15.10 2.81
CA ASP A 150 -15.80 -15.81 3.66
C ASP A 150 -15.61 -17.33 3.61
N ASP A 151 -15.42 -17.89 2.41
CA ASP A 151 -15.18 -19.33 2.20
C ASP A 151 -13.89 -19.78 2.91
N TYR A 152 -12.85 -18.94 2.95
CA TYR A 152 -11.59 -19.25 3.63
C TYR A 152 -11.73 -19.16 5.15
N GLU A 153 -12.37 -18.11 5.65
CA GLU A 153 -12.59 -17.92 7.08
C GLU A 153 -13.46 -19.04 7.66
N SER A 154 -14.55 -19.40 6.97
CA SER A 154 -15.43 -20.51 7.38
C SER A 154 -14.67 -21.83 7.49
N ALA A 155 -13.79 -22.12 6.53
CA ALA A 155 -12.97 -23.34 6.52
C ALA A 155 -11.85 -23.35 7.59
N ALA A 156 -11.53 -22.21 8.20
CA ALA A 156 -10.54 -22.12 9.29
C ALA A 156 -11.13 -22.51 10.66
N TYR A 157 -12.46 -22.59 10.77
CA TYR A 157 -13.19 -22.95 11.99
C TYR A 157 -13.73 -24.39 12.00
N GLU A 158 -13.46 -25.18 10.95
CA GLU A 158 -13.76 -26.62 10.84
C GLU A 158 -12.53 -27.49 11.13
#